data_AF-A0AA85FJI4-F1
#
_entry.id   AF-A0AA85FJI4-F1
#
_cell.length_a   1.000
_cell.length_b   1.000
_cell.length_c   1.000
_cell.angle_alpha   90.00
_cell.angle_beta   90.00
_cell.angle_gamma   90.00
#
_symmetry.space_group_name_H-M   'P 1'
#
loop_
_entity.id
_entity.type
_entity.pdbx_description
1 polymer ?
#
loop_
_entity_poly.entity_id
_entity_poly.type
_entity_poly.pdbx_seq_one_letter_code
_entity_poly.pdbx_strand_id
1 'polypeptide(L)'
;MVMSFFELVHDAPPIEVYALTEACNEDKDTHKVNLGVGAYRTNEGQPWVLPVVRTVESLMAADHNLDKEYLPVSGIDTMCKAATKLVLGEDCKLIASKKADSCQTLGGTGAVYLALQFLSNISKCTTVYISNPSWPNHKGISLLVRLNIKEYRYWDHSSRKVNFTGMLEDLNKAPERAIVILHACAHNPTGTDLSHDQWKQLALLIQDKKLFPVFDMAYQGFASGNLDNDAWAVRLFASMGMEMFVAQSFSKNFGLYNIVPILLICLCVPLYFGN
;
A
#
# COMPACT_ATOMS: atom_id res chain seq x y z
N MET A 1 21.29 -1.75 -44.21
CA MET A 1 20.68 -2.68 -43.24
C MET A 1 19.79 -1.82 -42.34
N VAL A 2 18.50 -2.13 -42.19
CA VAL A 2 17.61 -1.35 -41.32
C VAL A 2 17.98 -1.70 -39.88
N MET A 3 18.34 -0.71 -39.06
CA MET A 3 18.61 -0.90 -37.64
C MET A 3 17.34 -1.39 -36.92
N SER A 4 17.50 -2.31 -35.97
CA SER A 4 16.39 -2.79 -35.16
C SER A 4 15.87 -1.68 -34.26
N PHE A 5 14.55 -1.58 -34.10
CA PHE A 5 13.94 -0.71 -33.10
C PHE A 5 14.42 -1.01 -31.66
N PHE A 6 14.99 -2.20 -31.43
CA PHE A 6 15.46 -2.65 -30.12
C PHE A 6 16.99 -2.61 -29.96
N GLU A 7 17.73 -2.04 -30.91
CA GLU A 7 19.20 -2.01 -30.87
C GLU A 7 19.77 -1.27 -29.65
N LEU A 8 19.01 -0.33 -29.08
CA LEU A 8 19.37 0.43 -27.88
C LEU A 8 18.74 -0.11 -26.59
N VAL A 9 18.01 -1.23 -26.65
CA VAL A 9 17.41 -1.83 -25.46
C VAL A 9 18.48 -2.62 -24.72
N HIS A 10 18.72 -2.24 -23.46
CA HIS A 10 19.58 -2.96 -22.53
C HIS A 10 18.73 -3.71 -21.52
N ASP A 11 19.26 -4.81 -21.00
CA ASP A 11 18.63 -5.51 -19.89
C ASP A 11 18.47 -4.58 -18.70
N ALA A 12 17.26 -4.53 -18.15
CA ALA A 12 17.03 -3.81 -16.91
C ALA A 12 17.77 -4.52 -15.77
N PRO A 13 18.29 -3.78 -14.77
CA PRO A 13 18.84 -4.41 -13.59
C PRO A 13 17.78 -5.28 -12.92
N PRO A 14 18.15 -6.47 -12.41
CA PRO A 14 17.19 -7.36 -11.78
C PRO A 14 16.61 -6.71 -10.52
N ILE A 15 15.33 -6.99 -10.25
CA ILE A 15 14.73 -6.63 -8.97
C ILE A 15 15.26 -7.62 -7.93
N GLU A 16 16.05 -7.11 -6.98
CA GLU A 16 16.84 -7.91 -6.02
C GLU A 16 16.05 -9.05 -5.37
N VAL A 17 14.81 -8.79 -4.94
CA VAL A 17 13.97 -9.79 -4.25
C VAL A 17 13.60 -11.00 -5.15
N TYR A 18 13.40 -10.75 -6.45
CA TYR A 18 13.08 -11.81 -7.41
C TYR A 18 14.34 -12.56 -7.84
N ALA A 19 15.45 -11.85 -8.06
CA ALA A 19 16.74 -12.47 -8.35
C ALA A 19 17.21 -13.38 -7.20
N LEU A 20 17.02 -12.97 -5.95
CA LEU A 20 17.35 -13.81 -4.79
C LEU A 20 16.46 -15.07 -4.73
N THR A 21 15.19 -14.95 -5.11
CA THR A 21 14.28 -16.10 -5.18
C THR A 21 14.67 -17.06 -6.29
N GLU A 22 15.05 -16.55 -7.45
CA GLU A 22 15.55 -17.35 -8.58
C GLU A 22 16.84 -18.08 -8.20
N ALA A 23 17.83 -17.37 -7.65
CA ALA A 23 19.07 -17.97 -7.15
C ALA A 23 18.81 -19.05 -6.09
N CYS A 24 17.86 -18.82 -5.16
CA CYS A 24 17.47 -19.82 -4.18
C CYS A 24 16.76 -21.03 -4.83
N ASN A 25 15.95 -20.82 -5.86
CA ASN A 25 15.31 -21.92 -6.58
C ASN A 25 16.33 -22.79 -7.33
N GLU A 26 17.35 -22.17 -7.92
CA GLU A 26 18.44 -22.85 -8.64
C GLU A 26 19.45 -23.56 -7.72
N ASP A 27 19.56 -23.12 -6.47
CA ASP A 27 20.41 -23.77 -5.47
C ASP A 27 20.00 -25.25 -5.27
N LYS A 28 20.97 -26.16 -5.35
CA LYS A 28 20.77 -27.60 -5.23
C LYS A 28 20.94 -28.11 -3.80
N ASP A 29 21.36 -27.27 -2.85
CA ASP A 29 21.45 -27.67 -1.45
C ASP A 29 20.05 -27.99 -0.88
N THR A 30 19.92 -29.16 -0.26
CA THR A 30 18.70 -29.61 0.40
C THR A 30 18.37 -28.82 1.67
N HIS A 31 19.31 -28.03 2.19
CA HIS A 31 19.14 -27.17 3.38
C HIS A 31 18.93 -25.69 3.03
N LYS A 32 18.71 -25.36 1.75
CA LYS A 32 18.47 -23.97 1.32
C LYS A 32 17.23 -23.37 1.99
N VAL A 33 17.31 -22.09 2.34
CA VAL A 33 16.21 -21.34 2.96
C VAL A 33 16.01 -20.02 2.21
N ASN A 34 14.80 -19.79 1.70
CA ASN A 34 14.44 -18.51 1.09
C ASN A 34 13.86 -17.56 2.13
N LEU A 35 14.63 -16.52 2.51
CA LEU A 35 14.21 -15.44 3.41
C LEU A 35 14.02 -14.10 2.66
N GLY A 36 13.87 -14.14 1.33
CA GLY A 36 13.79 -12.95 0.49
C GLY A 36 12.36 -12.41 0.31
N VAL A 37 11.51 -13.16 -0.38
CA VAL A 37 10.14 -12.71 -0.68
C VAL A 37 9.25 -12.80 0.55
N GLY A 38 8.60 -11.68 0.91
CA GLY A 38 7.59 -11.60 1.98
C GLY A 38 6.26 -12.25 1.60
N ALA A 39 6.28 -13.57 1.36
CA ALA A 39 5.08 -14.37 1.15
C ALA A 39 5.01 -15.47 2.21
N TYR A 40 3.85 -15.60 2.85
CA TYR A 40 3.67 -16.52 3.97
C TYR A 40 3.86 -17.97 3.54
N ARG A 41 4.40 -18.80 4.43
CA ARG A 41 4.70 -20.21 4.22
C ARG A 41 4.22 -21.06 5.38
N THR A 42 3.95 -22.33 5.13
CA THR A 42 3.74 -23.34 6.17
C THR A 42 5.04 -23.64 6.92
N ASN A 43 4.96 -24.45 7.98
CA ASN A 43 6.14 -24.91 8.73
C ASN A 43 7.12 -25.72 7.85
N GLU A 44 6.61 -26.31 6.76
CA GLU A 44 7.36 -27.07 5.76
C GLU A 44 7.88 -26.18 4.60
N GLY A 45 7.76 -24.85 4.73
CA GLY A 45 8.24 -23.91 3.72
C GLY A 45 7.38 -23.85 2.45
N GLN A 46 6.15 -24.39 2.46
CA GLN A 46 5.27 -24.43 1.29
C GLN A 46 4.33 -23.21 1.23
N PRO A 47 3.85 -22.80 0.04
CA PRO A 47 2.78 -21.80 -0.06
C PRO A 47 1.53 -22.23 0.73
N TRP A 48 0.98 -21.32 1.52
CA TRP A 48 -0.21 -21.60 2.34
C TRP A 48 -1.43 -20.87 1.78
N VAL A 49 -2.44 -21.63 1.38
CA VAL A 49 -3.77 -21.09 1.03
C VAL A 49 -4.64 -21.14 2.27
N LEU A 50 -5.13 -19.98 2.70
CA LEU A 50 -5.97 -19.86 3.89
C LEU A 50 -7.22 -20.75 3.77
N PRO A 51 -7.65 -21.41 4.87
CA PRO A 51 -8.86 -22.24 4.86
C PRO A 51 -10.10 -21.50 4.33
N VAL A 52 -10.29 -20.23 4.74
CA VAL A 52 -11.42 -19.42 4.27
C VAL A 52 -11.40 -19.18 2.76
N VAL A 53 -10.21 -18.99 2.17
CA VAL A 53 -10.06 -18.82 0.72
C VAL A 53 -10.46 -20.10 0.01
N ARG A 54 -9.97 -21.26 0.47
CA ARG A 54 -10.36 -22.57 -0.12
C ARG A 54 -11.86 -22.79 -0.05
N THR A 55 -12.49 -22.44 1.07
CA THR A 55 -13.95 -22.54 1.23
C THR A 55 -14.66 -21.66 0.22
N VAL A 56 -14.30 -20.38 0.11
CA VAL A 56 -14.96 -19.44 -0.81
C VAL A 56 -14.72 -19.82 -2.26
N GLU A 57 -13.51 -20.22 -2.66
CA GLU A 57 -13.22 -20.69 -4.02
C GLU A 57 -14.05 -21.92 -4.39
N SER A 58 -14.25 -22.85 -3.45
CA SER A 58 -15.10 -24.03 -3.67
C SER A 58 -16.57 -23.65 -3.85
N LEU A 59 -17.06 -22.69 -3.06
CA LEU A 59 -18.43 -22.17 -3.18
C LEU A 59 -18.63 -21.45 -4.52
N MET A 60 -17.67 -20.61 -4.92
CA MET A 60 -17.70 -19.92 -6.21
C MET A 60 -17.67 -20.89 -7.38
N ALA A 61 -16.84 -21.94 -7.31
CA ALA A 61 -16.80 -22.95 -8.36
C ALA A 61 -18.13 -23.72 -8.51
N ALA A 62 -18.90 -23.84 -7.43
CA ALA A 62 -20.19 -24.53 -7.42
C ALA A 62 -21.38 -23.62 -7.77
N ASP A 63 -21.22 -22.30 -7.81
CA ASP A 63 -22.32 -21.36 -8.07
C ASP A 63 -22.54 -21.15 -9.57
N HIS A 64 -23.62 -21.76 -10.09
CA HIS A 64 -24.02 -21.65 -11.49
C HIS A 64 -24.53 -20.25 -11.89
N ASN A 65 -24.76 -19.35 -10.92
CA ASN A 65 -25.17 -17.97 -11.20
C ASN A 65 -23.97 -17.02 -11.37
N LEU A 66 -22.74 -17.46 -11.10
CA LEU A 66 -21.55 -16.64 -11.33
C LEU A 66 -21.21 -16.61 -12.83
N ASP A 67 -21.19 -15.39 -13.37
CA ASP A 67 -20.74 -15.12 -14.73
C ASP A 67 -19.27 -14.61 -14.75
N LYS A 68 -18.79 -14.26 -15.95
CA LYS A 68 -17.47 -13.67 -16.20
C LYS A 68 -17.59 -12.42 -17.07
N GLU A 69 -18.69 -11.69 -16.92
CA GLU A 69 -18.94 -10.45 -17.64
C GLU A 69 -18.01 -9.33 -17.16
N TYR A 70 -17.97 -8.24 -17.92
CA TYR A 70 -17.20 -7.07 -17.52
C TYR A 70 -17.73 -6.46 -16.23
N LEU A 71 -16.82 -6.18 -15.31
CA LEU A 71 -17.12 -5.43 -14.10
C LEU A 71 -17.35 -3.94 -14.40
N PRO A 72 -18.07 -3.21 -13.52
CA PRO A 72 -18.04 -1.75 -13.52
C PRO A 72 -16.61 -1.22 -13.44
N VAL A 73 -16.36 -0.01 -13.94
CA VAL A 73 -15.03 0.64 -13.91
C VAL A 73 -14.50 0.77 -12.48
N SER A 74 -15.38 1.00 -11.51
CA SER A 74 -15.04 1.08 -10.09
C SER A 74 -14.81 -0.28 -9.43
N GLY A 75 -15.08 -1.39 -10.13
CA GLY A 75 -15.03 -2.75 -9.60
C GLY A 75 -16.34 -3.22 -8.97
N ILE A 76 -16.24 -4.29 -8.18
CA ILE A 76 -17.38 -4.93 -7.51
C ILE A 76 -17.80 -4.09 -6.29
N ASP A 77 -18.99 -3.49 -6.33
CA ASP A 77 -19.51 -2.59 -5.29
C ASP A 77 -19.50 -3.20 -3.87
N THR A 78 -19.89 -4.47 -3.73
CA THR A 78 -19.90 -5.17 -2.43
C THR A 78 -18.49 -5.37 -1.87
N MET A 79 -17.52 -5.67 -2.74
CA MET A 79 -16.11 -5.75 -2.37
C MET A 79 -15.59 -4.38 -1.93
N CYS A 80 -15.89 -3.33 -2.70
CA CYS A 80 -15.51 -1.96 -2.38
C CYS A 80 -16.03 -1.53 -1.01
N LYS A 81 -17.32 -1.72 -0.75
CA LYS A 81 -17.93 -1.43 0.55
C LYS A 81 -17.30 -2.23 1.69
N ALA A 82 -17.03 -3.52 1.49
CA ALA A 82 -16.41 -4.37 2.50
C ALA A 82 -14.97 -3.92 2.83
N ALA A 83 -14.18 -3.59 1.80
CA ALA A 83 -12.82 -3.11 1.95
C ALA A 83 -12.75 -1.72 2.63
N THR A 84 -13.65 -0.79 2.27
CA THR A 84 -13.80 0.51 2.96
C THR A 84 -14.16 0.34 4.44
N LYS A 85 -15.10 -0.54 4.76
CA LYS A 85 -15.47 -0.84 6.15
C LYS A 85 -14.30 -1.43 6.93
N LEU A 86 -13.56 -2.36 6.34
CA LEU A 86 -12.42 -3.01 6.99
C LEU A 86 -11.34 -1.99 7.40
N VAL A 87 -11.05 -1.01 6.55
CA VAL A 87 -10.02 -0.01 6.84
C VAL A 87 -10.52 1.11 7.76
N LEU A 88 -11.71 1.66 7.51
CA LEU A 88 -12.22 2.80 8.27
C LEU A 88 -12.96 2.43 9.56
N GLY A 89 -13.39 1.17 9.68
CA GLY A 89 -14.34 0.72 10.71
C GLY A 89 -15.79 0.93 10.26
N GLU A 90 -16.67 0.02 10.67
CA GLU A 90 -18.08 0.01 10.25
C GLU A 90 -18.83 1.28 10.66
N ASP A 91 -18.53 1.82 11.85
CA ASP A 91 -19.18 3.03 12.40
C ASP A 91 -18.52 4.34 11.95
N CYS A 92 -17.65 4.31 10.94
CA CYS A 92 -16.97 5.51 10.48
C CYS A 92 -17.95 6.54 9.91
N LYS A 93 -17.97 7.73 10.50
CA LYS A 93 -18.85 8.85 10.08
C LYS A 93 -18.64 9.24 8.61
N LEU A 94 -17.46 9.04 8.05
CA LEU A 94 -17.19 9.32 6.64
C LEU A 94 -17.98 8.38 5.71
N ILE A 95 -18.18 7.12 6.09
CA ILE A 95 -19.04 6.19 5.36
C ILE A 95 -20.50 6.65 5.43
N ALA A 96 -21.01 6.91 6.64
CA ALA A 96 -22.41 7.33 6.84
C ALA A 96 -22.73 8.66 6.12
N SER A 97 -21.76 9.57 6.05
CA SER A 97 -21.89 10.87 5.38
C SER A 97 -21.53 10.86 3.89
N LYS A 98 -21.23 9.69 3.30
CA LYS A 98 -20.82 9.53 1.89
C LYS A 98 -19.58 10.36 1.51
N LYS A 99 -18.64 10.47 2.45
CA LYS A 99 -17.32 11.12 2.32
C LYS A 99 -16.17 10.11 2.32
N ALA A 100 -16.49 8.83 2.19
CA ALA A 100 -15.56 7.76 1.91
C ALA A 100 -16.08 7.03 0.68
N ASP A 101 -15.22 6.91 -0.32
CA ASP A 101 -15.52 6.18 -1.55
C ASP A 101 -14.33 5.31 -1.94
N SER A 102 -14.53 4.42 -2.91
CA SER A 102 -13.51 3.47 -3.26
C SER A 102 -13.64 2.80 -4.62
N CYS A 103 -12.50 2.41 -5.18
CA CYS A 103 -12.45 1.70 -6.46
C CYS A 103 -11.44 0.56 -6.46
N GLN A 104 -11.77 -0.50 -7.20
CA GLN A 104 -10.95 -1.69 -7.31
C GLN A 104 -9.73 -1.43 -8.23
N THR A 105 -8.56 -1.95 -7.85
CA THR A 105 -7.27 -1.78 -8.49
C THR A 105 -6.49 -3.11 -8.54
N LEU A 106 -5.40 -3.11 -9.30
CA LEU A 106 -4.51 -4.27 -9.46
C LEU A 106 -3.49 -4.35 -8.31
N GLY A 107 -3.92 -4.88 -7.16
CA GLY A 107 -3.09 -5.02 -5.97
C GLY A 107 -2.53 -3.68 -5.43
N GLY A 108 -1.70 -3.76 -4.37
CA GLY A 108 -1.15 -2.58 -3.66
C GLY A 108 -0.40 -1.63 -4.60
N THR A 109 0.38 -2.21 -5.50
CA THR A 109 1.11 -1.49 -6.56
C THR A 109 0.18 -0.64 -7.42
N GLY A 110 -0.94 -1.20 -7.89
CA GLY A 110 -1.91 -0.49 -8.73
C GLY A 110 -2.61 0.65 -7.97
N ALA A 111 -2.92 0.44 -6.69
CA ALA A 111 -3.52 1.47 -5.85
C ALA A 111 -2.56 2.65 -5.61
N VAL A 112 -1.29 2.38 -5.26
CA VAL A 112 -0.28 3.45 -5.10
C VAL A 112 -0.07 4.18 -6.42
N TYR A 113 0.04 3.46 -7.54
CA TYR A 113 0.19 4.08 -8.86
C TYR A 113 -0.96 5.02 -9.19
N LEU A 114 -2.21 4.56 -9.09
CA LEU A 114 -3.38 5.36 -9.40
C LEU A 114 -3.54 6.55 -8.44
N ALA A 115 -3.25 6.39 -7.14
CA ALA A 115 -3.26 7.49 -6.18
C ALA A 115 -2.23 8.58 -6.55
N LEU A 116 -0.98 8.20 -6.80
CA LEU A 116 0.07 9.14 -7.20
C LEU A 116 -0.23 9.77 -8.56
N GLN A 117 -0.75 9.00 -9.52
CA GLN A 117 -1.17 9.48 -10.83
C GLN A 117 -2.31 10.49 -10.73
N PHE A 118 -3.32 10.22 -9.91
CA PHE A 118 -4.41 11.16 -9.65
C PHE A 118 -3.88 12.46 -9.03
N LEU A 119 -3.06 12.36 -7.97
CA LEU A 119 -2.50 13.53 -7.29
C LEU A 119 -1.61 14.37 -8.20
N SER A 120 -0.80 13.72 -9.05
CA SER A 120 0.06 14.41 -10.03
C SER A 120 -0.76 15.06 -11.14
N ASN A 121 -1.64 14.31 -11.79
CA ASN A 121 -2.34 14.76 -13.00
C ASN A 121 -3.52 15.68 -12.70
N ILE A 122 -4.31 15.37 -11.68
CA ILE A 122 -5.54 16.08 -11.34
C ILE A 122 -5.24 17.13 -10.27
N SER A 123 -4.68 16.72 -9.13
CA SER A 123 -4.39 17.62 -8.01
C SER A 123 -3.10 18.44 -8.16
N LYS A 124 -2.36 18.27 -9.26
CA LYS A 124 -1.14 19.03 -9.59
C LYS A 124 -0.06 18.99 -8.50
N CYS A 125 -0.01 17.93 -7.70
CA CYS A 125 1.06 17.69 -6.74
C CYS A 125 2.34 17.33 -7.50
N THR A 126 3.47 17.94 -7.15
CA THR A 126 4.73 17.76 -7.88
C THR A 126 5.79 17.02 -7.09
N THR A 127 5.65 16.93 -5.76
CA THR A 127 6.67 16.39 -4.85
C THR A 127 6.08 15.28 -4.00
N VAL A 128 6.83 14.18 -3.87
CA VAL A 128 6.48 13.03 -3.03
C VAL A 128 7.60 12.73 -2.04
N TYR A 129 7.22 12.49 -0.80
CA TYR A 129 8.08 12.14 0.32
C TYR A 129 7.90 10.65 0.65
N ILE A 130 9.02 9.93 0.67
CA ILE A 130 9.09 8.48 0.93
C ILE A 130 10.01 8.26 2.13
N SER A 131 9.71 7.29 3.00
CA SER A 131 10.60 6.98 4.12
C SER A 131 11.95 6.48 3.62
N ASN A 132 13.03 6.79 4.35
CA ASN A 132 14.34 6.18 4.12
C ASN A 132 14.67 5.18 5.26
N PRO A 133 14.72 3.86 4.98
CA PRO A 133 14.38 3.19 3.70
C PRO A 133 12.86 3.02 3.52
N SER A 134 12.45 2.47 2.37
CA SER A 134 11.06 2.12 2.05
C SER A 134 11.02 0.94 1.07
N TRP A 135 9.82 0.35 0.86
CA TRP A 135 9.56 -0.57 -0.24
C TRP A 135 10.08 0.00 -1.57
N PRO A 136 10.99 -0.68 -2.29
CA PRO A 136 11.69 -0.11 -3.45
C PRO A 136 10.77 0.42 -4.56
N ASN A 137 9.61 -0.21 -4.77
CA ASN A 137 8.69 0.19 -5.83
C ASN A 137 8.05 1.57 -5.58
N HIS A 138 8.03 2.11 -4.36
CA HIS A 138 7.55 3.49 -4.14
C HIS A 138 8.35 4.49 -4.97
N LYS A 139 9.67 4.31 -5.06
CA LYS A 139 10.55 5.15 -5.89
C LYS A 139 10.27 4.92 -7.38
N GLY A 140 10.18 3.66 -7.80
CA GLY A 140 9.90 3.29 -9.20
C GLY A 140 8.56 3.86 -9.71
N ILE A 141 7.49 3.67 -8.95
CA ILE A 141 6.16 4.23 -9.25
C ILE A 141 6.25 5.76 -9.34
N SER A 142 6.84 6.42 -8.34
CA SER A 142 6.94 7.88 -8.30
C SER A 142 7.68 8.46 -9.51
N LEU A 143 8.73 7.78 -10.00
CA LEU A 143 9.43 8.14 -11.24
C LEU A 143 8.54 8.02 -12.46
N LEU A 144 7.75 6.94 -12.58
CA LEU A 144 6.80 6.74 -13.68
C LEU A 144 5.74 7.85 -13.74
N VAL A 145 5.32 8.36 -12.58
CA VAL A 145 4.38 9.50 -12.49
C VAL A 145 5.08 10.88 -12.54
N ARG A 146 6.39 10.91 -12.78
CA ARG A 146 7.20 12.14 -12.92
C ARG A 146 7.16 13.07 -11.69
N LEU A 147 7.02 12.51 -10.50
CA LEU A 147 7.07 13.26 -9.25
C LEU A 147 8.53 13.55 -8.84
N ASN A 148 8.78 14.71 -8.25
CA ASN A 148 10.04 15.03 -7.58
C ASN A 148 10.12 14.25 -6.26
N ILE A 149 11.02 13.27 -6.21
CA ILE A 149 11.14 12.37 -5.07
C ILE A 149 12.04 13.02 -4.01
N LYS A 150 11.51 13.09 -2.79
CA LYS A 150 12.23 13.43 -1.57
C LYS A 150 12.11 12.27 -0.58
N GLU A 151 13.07 12.21 0.33
CA GLU A 151 13.08 11.22 1.39
C GLU A 151 12.96 11.92 2.74
N TYR A 152 12.31 11.26 3.70
CA TYR A 152 12.35 11.63 5.11
C TYR A 152 13.03 10.54 5.91
N ARG A 153 13.84 10.93 6.90
CA ARG A 153 14.48 9.99 7.82
C ARG A 153 13.42 9.13 8.50
N TYR A 154 13.64 7.82 8.53
CA TYR A 154 12.75 6.88 9.21
C TYR A 154 13.52 5.89 10.06
N TRP A 155 14.50 5.17 9.52
CA TRP A 155 15.28 4.20 10.29
C TRP A 155 16.54 4.84 10.88
N ASP A 156 16.77 4.65 12.18
CA ASP A 156 18.07 4.93 12.79
C ASP A 156 18.88 3.63 12.94
N HIS A 157 19.99 3.54 12.19
CA HIS A 157 20.88 2.38 12.23
C HIS A 157 21.52 2.13 13.61
N SER A 158 21.71 3.19 14.41
CA SER A 158 22.37 3.08 15.71
C SER A 158 21.42 2.50 16.77
N SER A 159 20.22 3.07 16.93
CA SER A 159 19.23 2.58 17.89
C SER A 159 18.36 1.43 17.38
N ARG A 160 18.37 1.16 16.05
CA ARG A 160 17.49 0.19 15.38
C ARG A 160 16.01 0.44 15.65
N LYS A 161 15.64 1.72 15.64
CA LYS A 161 14.27 2.22 15.88
C LYS A 161 13.94 3.31 14.88
N VAL A 162 12.69 3.78 14.94
CA VAL A 162 12.27 4.94 14.17
C VAL A 162 13.00 6.20 14.64
N ASN A 163 13.69 6.87 13.72
CA ASN A 163 14.22 8.22 13.87
C ASN A 163 13.08 9.25 13.78
N PHE A 164 12.21 9.28 14.78
CA PHE A 164 11.00 10.10 14.75
C PHE A 164 11.30 11.60 14.73
N THR A 165 12.33 12.04 15.47
CA THR A 165 12.77 13.44 15.44
C THR A 165 13.21 13.85 14.04
N GLY A 166 14.04 13.03 13.37
CA GLY A 166 14.47 13.29 12.01
C GLY A 166 13.33 13.28 11.00
N MET A 167 12.36 12.36 11.17
CA MET A 167 11.14 12.32 10.36
C MET A 167 10.37 13.65 10.42
N LEU A 168 10.11 14.17 11.63
CA LEU A 168 9.39 15.42 11.81
C LEU A 168 10.18 16.62 11.24
N GLU A 169 11.50 16.67 11.45
CA GLU A 169 12.37 17.72 10.91
C GLU A 169 12.33 17.79 9.38
N ASP A 170 12.32 16.64 8.70
CA ASP A 170 12.32 16.56 7.25
C ASP A 170 10.95 16.90 6.66
N LEU A 171 9.88 16.36 7.25
CA LEU A 171 8.51 16.64 6.81
C LEU A 171 8.07 18.08 7.12
N ASN A 172 8.59 18.70 8.18
CA ASN A 172 8.32 20.11 8.47
C ASN A 172 8.87 21.06 7.39
N LYS A 173 9.90 20.63 6.63
CA LYS A 173 10.47 21.37 5.50
C LYS A 173 9.75 21.08 4.18
N ALA A 174 8.81 20.13 4.15
CA ALA A 174 8.07 19.81 2.94
C ALA A 174 7.21 21.01 2.50
N PRO A 175 7.14 21.29 1.18
CA PRO A 175 6.24 22.31 0.67
C PRO A 175 4.77 21.89 0.84
N GLU A 176 3.88 22.87 0.93
CA GLU A 176 2.44 22.65 0.96
C GLU A 176 2.01 21.73 -0.21
N ARG A 177 1.03 20.86 0.02
CA ARG A 177 0.52 19.88 -0.96
C ARG A 177 1.53 18.81 -1.40
N ALA A 178 2.69 18.68 -0.76
CA ALA A 178 3.54 17.53 -1.00
C ALA A 178 2.84 16.24 -0.56
N ILE A 179 3.03 15.19 -1.34
CA ILE A 179 2.49 13.86 -1.05
C ILE A 179 3.42 13.20 -0.04
N VAL A 180 2.88 12.55 1.00
CA VAL A 180 3.66 11.76 1.96
C VAL A 180 3.15 10.33 1.93
N ILE A 181 3.99 9.42 1.44
CA ILE A 181 3.67 7.98 1.50
C ILE A 181 3.97 7.48 2.90
N LEU A 182 2.98 6.86 3.54
CA LEU A 182 3.04 6.36 4.91
C LEU A 182 2.69 4.88 4.92
N HIS A 183 3.53 4.05 5.55
CA HIS A 183 3.16 2.66 5.83
C HIS A 183 2.21 2.66 7.02
N ALA A 184 1.00 2.12 6.87
CA ALA A 184 -0.01 2.16 7.93
C ALA A 184 0.40 1.33 9.17
N CYS A 185 1.06 0.19 8.92
CA CYS A 185 1.62 -0.73 9.91
C CYS A 185 2.59 -1.71 9.20
N ALA A 186 3.38 -2.45 9.99
CA ALA A 186 4.40 -3.38 9.55
C ALA A 186 5.29 -2.80 8.43
N HIS A 187 5.97 -1.69 8.74
CA HIS A 187 6.81 -0.95 7.80
C HIS A 187 7.73 -1.86 6.97
N ASN A 188 7.65 -1.73 5.64
CA ASN A 188 8.53 -2.45 4.72
C ASN A 188 9.66 -1.52 4.26
N PRO A 189 10.95 -1.80 4.55
CA PRO A 189 11.50 -3.10 4.97
C PRO A 189 11.86 -3.23 6.47
N THR A 190 11.65 -2.21 7.29
CA THR A 190 12.28 -2.16 8.63
C THR A 190 11.61 -3.02 9.70
N GLY A 191 10.31 -3.28 9.55
CA GLY A 191 9.45 -3.91 10.55
C GLY A 191 9.22 -3.04 11.80
N THR A 192 9.68 -1.79 11.84
CA THR A 192 9.46 -0.89 12.97
C THR A 192 8.38 0.13 12.66
N ASP A 193 7.38 0.21 13.52
CA ASP A 193 6.25 1.11 13.37
C ASP A 193 6.27 2.27 14.37
N LEU A 194 5.52 3.32 14.06
CA LEU A 194 5.29 4.44 14.98
C LEU A 194 4.36 4.02 16.11
N SER A 195 4.62 4.53 17.31
CA SER A 195 3.66 4.43 18.42
C SER A 195 2.42 5.31 18.16
N HIS A 196 1.32 5.07 18.88
CA HIS A 196 0.12 5.90 18.77
C HIS A 196 0.41 7.39 19.04
N ASP A 197 1.29 7.70 19.99
CA ASP A 197 1.62 9.11 20.29
C ASP A 197 2.51 9.75 19.22
N GLN A 198 3.36 8.97 18.57
CA GLN A 198 4.11 9.43 17.40
C GLN A 198 3.17 9.67 16.21
N TRP A 199 2.21 8.78 15.96
CA TRP A 199 1.19 8.97 14.94
C TRP A 199 0.34 10.22 15.17
N LYS A 200 -0.08 10.52 16.42
CA LYS A 200 -0.80 11.77 16.75
C LYS A 200 0.02 13.00 16.39
N GLN A 201 1.29 13.02 16.77
CA GLN A 201 2.20 14.15 16.47
C GLN A 201 2.40 14.31 14.96
N LEU A 202 2.57 13.19 14.24
CA LEU A 202 2.71 13.21 12.79
C LEU A 202 1.43 13.69 12.09
N ALA A 203 0.25 13.25 12.54
CA ALA A 203 -1.03 13.67 11.99
C ALA A 203 -1.22 15.19 12.12
N LEU A 204 -0.90 15.75 13.29
CA LEU A 204 -0.91 17.19 13.52
C LEU A 204 0.06 17.94 12.60
N LEU A 205 1.29 17.42 12.42
CA LEU A 205 2.26 18.02 11.50
C LEU A 205 1.74 17.99 10.05
N ILE A 206 1.23 16.85 9.58
CA ILE A 206 0.71 16.71 8.20
C ILE A 206 -0.46 17.67 7.97
N GLN A 207 -1.36 17.81 8.95
CA GLN A 207 -2.49 18.73 8.88
C GLN A 207 -2.02 20.19 8.84
N ASP A 208 -1.14 20.61 9.74
CA ASP A 208 -0.63 21.98 9.83
C ASP A 208 0.14 22.40 8.56
N LYS A 209 0.98 21.48 8.06
CA LYS A 209 1.75 21.66 6.82
C LYS A 209 0.92 21.47 5.54
N LYS A 210 -0.35 21.08 5.67
CA LYS A 210 -1.28 20.72 4.59
C LYS A 210 -0.61 19.80 3.56
N LEU A 211 0.03 18.75 4.06
CA LEU A 211 0.60 17.68 3.24
C LEU A 211 -0.51 16.66 2.94
N PHE A 212 -0.37 15.94 1.83
CA PHE A 212 -1.37 14.94 1.43
C PHE A 212 -0.88 13.52 1.78
N PRO A 213 -1.48 12.84 2.77
CA PRO A 213 -1.10 11.49 3.14
C PRO A 213 -1.64 10.45 2.14
N VAL A 214 -0.76 9.54 1.73
CA VAL A 214 -1.10 8.31 1.00
C VAL A 214 -0.65 7.14 1.86
N PHE A 215 -1.60 6.43 2.46
CA PHE A 215 -1.34 5.24 3.25
C PHE A 215 -1.15 4.02 2.35
N ASP A 216 0.02 3.38 2.42
CA ASP A 216 0.24 2.01 1.97
C ASP A 216 -0.06 1.06 3.13
N MET A 217 -1.07 0.21 2.96
CA MET A 217 -1.63 -0.66 4.00
C MET A 217 -1.70 -2.09 3.51
N ALA A 218 -0.53 -2.66 3.24
CA ALA A 218 -0.41 -4.01 2.69
C ALA A 218 -0.47 -5.15 3.73
N TYR A 219 -0.37 -4.83 5.02
CA TYR A 219 -0.10 -5.80 6.10
C TYR A 219 -1.13 -5.74 7.25
N GLN A 220 -2.33 -5.20 7.01
CA GLN A 220 -3.37 -5.14 8.04
C GLN A 220 -3.65 -6.53 8.63
N GLY A 221 -3.40 -6.70 9.92
CA GLY A 221 -3.51 -7.94 10.68
C GLY A 221 -2.16 -8.60 11.02
N PHE A 222 -1.04 -8.16 10.44
CA PHE A 222 0.28 -8.75 10.69
C PHE A 222 1.14 -8.00 11.71
N ALA A 223 0.80 -6.76 12.07
CA ALA A 223 1.60 -6.00 13.04
C ALA A 223 1.21 -6.38 14.46
N SER A 224 -0.05 -6.17 14.84
CA SER A 224 -0.55 -6.48 16.19
C SER A 224 -1.31 -7.82 16.27
N GLY A 225 -1.62 -8.45 15.13
CA GLY A 225 -2.56 -9.57 15.07
C GLY A 225 -4.03 -9.15 15.11
N ASN A 226 -4.33 -7.85 15.13
CA ASN A 226 -5.68 -7.30 15.19
C ASN A 226 -5.90 -6.27 14.06
N LEU A 227 -6.95 -6.48 13.27
CA LEU A 227 -7.26 -5.67 12.08
C LEU A 227 -7.56 -4.21 12.42
N ASP A 228 -8.17 -3.93 13.57
CA ASP A 228 -8.54 -2.58 13.99
C ASP A 228 -7.34 -1.78 14.50
N ASN A 229 -6.48 -2.40 15.30
CA ASN A 229 -5.23 -1.82 15.76
C ASN A 229 -4.31 -1.50 14.59
N ASP A 230 -4.23 -2.40 13.61
CA ASP A 230 -3.38 -2.21 12.43
C ASP A 230 -3.94 -1.14 11.46
N ALA A 231 -5.22 -0.76 11.62
CA ALA A 231 -5.86 0.35 10.90
C ALA A 231 -5.85 1.68 11.66
N TRP A 232 -5.29 1.70 12.88
CA TRP A 232 -5.45 2.81 13.82
C TRP A 232 -4.95 4.14 13.26
N ALA A 233 -3.79 4.15 12.58
CA ALA A 233 -3.22 5.35 11.98
C ALA A 233 -4.15 5.96 10.92
N VAL A 234 -4.74 5.13 10.05
CA VAL A 234 -5.70 5.59 9.04
C VAL A 234 -6.97 6.14 9.70
N ARG A 235 -7.49 5.45 10.72
CA ARG A 235 -8.69 5.88 11.45
C ARG A 235 -8.48 7.17 12.24
N LEU A 236 -7.28 7.40 12.76
CA LEU A 236 -6.90 8.68 13.38
C LEU A 236 -7.05 9.83 12.37
N PHE A 237 -6.46 9.70 11.18
CA PHE A 237 -6.51 10.73 10.15
C PHE A 237 -7.95 10.96 9.66
N ALA A 238 -8.73 9.88 9.47
CA ALA A 238 -10.15 9.96 9.18
C ALA A 238 -10.93 10.72 10.27
N SER A 239 -10.64 10.46 11.56
CA SER A 239 -11.31 11.12 12.69
C SER A 239 -11.01 12.62 12.78
N MET A 240 -9.84 13.03 12.27
CA MET A 240 -9.44 14.43 12.15
C MET A 240 -10.05 15.11 10.90
N GLY A 241 -10.82 14.38 10.09
CA GLY A 241 -11.43 14.88 8.87
C GLY A 241 -10.44 15.17 7.75
N MET A 242 -9.25 14.56 7.80
CA MET A 242 -8.20 14.77 6.81
C MET A 242 -8.52 14.07 5.48
N GLU A 243 -8.20 14.74 4.37
CA GLU A 243 -8.18 14.12 3.05
C GLU A 243 -7.02 13.15 2.94
N MET A 244 -7.29 11.93 2.47
CA MET A 244 -6.26 10.91 2.32
C MET A 244 -6.62 9.87 1.26
N PHE A 245 -5.58 9.24 0.71
CA PHE A 245 -5.70 7.98 -0.01
C PHE A 245 -5.23 6.82 0.86
N VAL A 246 -5.90 5.68 0.74
CA VAL A 246 -5.45 4.42 1.33
C VAL A 246 -5.34 3.36 0.23
N ALA A 247 -4.12 2.96 -0.07
CA ALA A 247 -3.78 1.80 -0.87
C ALA A 247 -3.69 0.58 0.05
N GLN A 248 -4.79 -0.15 0.22
CA GLN A 248 -4.83 -1.36 1.05
C GLN A 248 -4.07 -2.52 0.34
N SER A 249 -3.95 -3.74 0.85
CA SER A 249 -3.58 -4.91 0.01
C SER A 249 -4.21 -6.15 0.57
N PHE A 250 -4.74 -7.02 -0.29
CA PHE A 250 -5.23 -8.33 0.12
C PHE A 250 -4.27 -9.48 -0.20
N SER A 251 -3.11 -9.17 -0.80
CA SER A 251 -2.14 -10.19 -1.17
C SER A 251 -1.56 -10.92 0.05
N LYS A 252 -1.41 -10.25 1.19
CA LYS A 252 -0.78 -10.85 2.39
C LYS A 252 -1.81 -11.36 3.37
N ASN A 253 -2.76 -10.54 3.79
CA ASN A 253 -3.74 -10.89 4.84
C ASN A 253 -4.75 -11.96 4.39
N PHE A 254 -5.09 -12.03 3.11
CA PHE A 254 -5.85 -13.15 2.54
C PHE A 254 -4.98 -14.16 1.77
N GLY A 255 -3.66 -13.95 1.66
CA GLY A 255 -2.78 -14.81 0.89
C GLY A 255 -3.04 -14.82 -0.63
N LEU A 256 -3.71 -13.79 -1.15
CA LEU A 256 -4.12 -13.69 -2.57
C LEU A 256 -3.02 -13.02 -3.41
N TYR A 257 -1.83 -13.61 -3.43
CA TYR A 257 -0.65 -13.02 -4.07
C TYR A 257 -0.75 -12.91 -5.60
N ASN A 258 -1.39 -13.88 -6.25
CA ASN A 258 -1.49 -14.01 -7.71
C ASN A 258 -2.87 -13.62 -8.26
N ILE A 259 -3.85 -13.33 -7.40
CA ILE A 259 -5.18 -12.89 -7.82
C ILE A 259 -5.15 -11.38 -7.97
N VAL A 260 -4.84 -10.94 -9.19
CA VAL A 260 -4.59 -9.54 -9.53
C VAL A 260 -5.77 -8.59 -9.24
N PRO A 261 -7.06 -8.97 -9.38
CA PRO A 261 -8.14 -8.03 -9.13
C PRO A 261 -8.63 -8.07 -7.68
N ILE A 262 -7.80 -7.94 -6.66
CA ILE A 262 -8.33 -7.76 -5.30
C ILE A 262 -7.52 -6.71 -4.55
N LEU A 263 -7.74 -5.45 -4.92
CA LEU A 263 -7.52 -4.36 -4.01
C LEU A 263 -8.42 -3.15 -4.30
N LEU A 264 -8.66 -2.33 -3.28
CA LEU A 264 -9.32 -1.05 -3.22
C LEU A 264 -8.34 0.14 -3.04
N ILE A 265 -8.55 1.26 -3.75
CA ILE A 265 -8.22 2.59 -3.23
C ILE A 265 -9.40 3.04 -2.39
N CYS A 266 -9.22 3.29 -1.10
CA CYS A 266 -10.19 4.05 -0.32
C CYS A 266 -9.82 5.54 -0.41
N LEU A 267 -10.66 6.31 -1.07
CA LEU A 267 -10.65 7.77 -1.03
C LEU A 267 -11.42 8.20 0.22
N CYS A 268 -10.73 8.68 1.25
CA CYS A 268 -11.37 9.47 2.30
C CYS A 268 -11.24 10.93 1.88
N VAL A 269 -12.23 11.43 1.16
CA VAL A 269 -12.33 12.84 0.83
C VAL A 269 -13.73 13.30 1.23
N PRO A 270 -13.88 14.36 2.04
CA PRO A 270 -15.09 15.15 1.97
C PRO A 270 -15.16 15.72 0.56
N LEU A 271 -15.72 14.96 -0.38
CA LEU A 271 -15.88 15.39 -1.77
C LEU A 271 -16.88 16.55 -1.77
N TYR A 272 -16.37 17.75 -1.56
CA TYR A 272 -16.99 18.94 -2.09
C TYR A 272 -16.73 18.90 -3.60
N PHE A 273 -17.54 18.14 -4.32
CA PHE A 273 -17.84 18.53 -5.68
C PHE A 273 -18.50 19.90 -5.55
N GLY A 274 -17.72 20.97 -5.75
CA GLY A 274 -18.31 22.28 -5.98
C GLY A 274 -19.30 22.13 -7.11
N ASN A 275 -20.52 22.62 -6.89
CA ASN A 275 -21.63 22.61 -7.86
C ASN A 275 -21.17 22.95 -9.28
#